data_AF-A0A1Q7MF61-F1
#
_entry.id   AF-A0A1Q7MF61-F1
#
_cell.length_a   1.000
_cell.length_b   1.000
_cell.length_c   1.000
_cell.angle_alpha   90.00
_cell.angle_beta   90.00
_cell.angle_gamma   90.00
#
_symmetry.space_group_name_H-M   'P 1'
#
loop_
_entity.id
_entity.type
_entity.pdbx_description
1 polymer ?
#
loop_
_entity_poly.entity_id
_entity_poly.type
_entity_poly.pdbx_seq_one_letter_code
_entity_poly.pdbx_strand_id
1 'polypeptide(L)'
;MKALELWPKNEPMRRDTDKRPMLLRFQSTGFYLLDTCIFPVDKLRTTERRRAVLQQIPRLLSDVIEANPTHILIVKSSIFDPIGAALRGSKLWGRVLNTGPVPFPSHGNQSKYRSMLRRALRTAGPRSAD
;
A
#
# COMPACT_ATOMS: atom_id res chain seq x y z
N MET A 1 17.51 8.76 3.14
CA MET A 1 16.48 8.57 2.08
C MET A 1 16.30 9.96 1.47
N LYS A 2 16.74 10.22 0.22
CA LYS A 2 16.33 11.46 -0.45
C LYS A 2 14.83 11.31 -0.64
N ALA A 3 14.04 12.02 0.16
CA ALA A 3 12.62 12.10 -0.11
C ALA A 3 12.49 12.57 -1.55
N LEU A 4 11.73 11.84 -2.36
CA LEU A 4 11.30 12.32 -3.67
C LEU A 4 10.77 13.75 -3.48
N GLU A 5 10.77 14.59 -4.51
CA GLU A 5 10.43 16.03 -4.47
C GLU A 5 9.06 16.40 -3.85
N LEU A 6 8.33 15.40 -3.34
CA LEU A 6 7.16 15.46 -2.49
C LEU A 6 7.43 16.07 -1.09
N TRP A 7 8.65 15.95 -0.55
CA TRP A 7 9.02 16.55 0.74
C TRP A 7 9.91 17.78 0.56
N PRO A 8 9.71 18.87 1.34
CA PRO A 8 10.57 20.04 1.25
C PRO A 8 12.05 19.69 1.50
N LYS A 9 12.93 20.09 0.57
CA LYS A 9 14.38 19.78 0.65
C LYS A 9 15.04 20.35 1.91
N ASN A 10 14.45 21.42 2.46
CA ASN A 10 15.01 22.19 3.57
C ASN A 10 14.44 21.76 4.93
N GLU A 11 13.58 20.75 4.96
CA GLU A 11 12.94 20.29 6.20
C GLU A 11 13.30 18.82 6.48
N PRO A 12 13.89 18.50 7.64
CA PRO A 12 14.12 17.11 8.01
C PRO A 12 12.78 16.42 8.34
N MET A 13 12.54 15.24 7.76
CA MET A 13 11.38 14.42 8.13
C MET A 13 11.59 13.82 9.53
N ARG A 14 10.90 14.36 10.53
CA ARG A 14 10.95 13.90 11.93
C ARG A 14 9.82 12.89 12.20
N ARG A 15 9.86 12.26 13.38
CA ARG A 15 8.87 11.25 13.79
C ARG A 15 7.44 11.80 13.80
N ASP A 16 7.27 13.01 14.32
CA ASP A 16 5.97 13.63 14.58
C ASP A 16 5.58 14.67 13.54
N THR A 17 6.29 14.72 12.40
CA THR A 17 5.91 15.64 11.33
C THR A 17 4.59 15.21 10.71
N ASP A 18 3.68 16.17 10.53
CA ASP A 18 2.45 15.96 9.79
C ASP A 18 2.75 15.65 8.32
N LYS A 19 2.40 14.42 7.91
CA LYS A 19 2.63 13.93 6.54
C LYS A 19 1.43 14.13 5.63
N ARG A 20 0.31 14.66 6.12
CA ARG A 20 -0.94 14.82 5.33
C ARG A 20 -0.72 15.62 4.04
N PRO A 21 -0.02 16.77 4.03
CA PRO A 21 0.19 17.53 2.79
C PRO A 21 0.97 16.72 1.73
N MET A 22 1.98 15.96 2.16
CA MET A 22 2.76 15.08 1.28
C MET A 22 1.91 13.93 0.72
N LEU A 23 1.06 13.31 1.56
CA LEU A 23 0.16 12.24 1.13
C LEU A 23 -0.91 12.75 0.15
N LEU A 24 -1.45 13.95 0.37
CA LEU A 24 -2.37 14.59 -0.57
C LEU A 24 -1.70 14.88 -1.92
N ARG A 25 -0.45 15.36 -1.91
CA ARG A 25 0.33 15.56 -3.14
C ARG A 25 0.65 14.24 -3.83
N PHE A 26 0.93 13.17 -3.08
CA PHE A 26 1.10 11.84 -3.65
C PHE A 26 -0.20 11.36 -4.31
N GLN A 27 -1.33 11.55 -3.64
CA GLN A 27 -2.67 11.24 -4.16
C GLN A 27 -3.01 12.02 -5.42
N SER A 28 -2.68 13.31 -5.49
CA SER A 28 -2.92 14.13 -6.69
C SER A 28 -2.09 13.67 -7.89
N THR A 29 -1.02 12.89 -7.68
CA THR A 29 -0.28 12.26 -8.79
C THR A 29 -0.89 10.95 -9.26
N GLY A 30 -2.03 10.53 -8.71
CA GLY A 30 -2.75 9.29 -9.05
C GLY A 30 -2.30 8.06 -8.26
N PHE A 31 -1.67 8.24 -7.11
CA PHE A 31 -1.24 7.14 -6.22
C PHE A 31 -1.69 7.39 -4.79
N TYR A 32 -2.30 6.41 -4.14
CA TYR A 32 -2.71 6.51 -2.75
C TYR A 32 -2.36 5.24 -1.97
N LEU A 33 -2.36 5.37 -0.65
CA LEU A 33 -2.06 4.28 0.28
C LEU A 33 -3.33 4.00 1.09
N LEU A 34 -3.79 2.75 1.06
CA LEU A 34 -4.86 2.27 1.94
C LEU A 34 -4.24 1.35 3.00
N ASP A 35 -4.36 1.76 4.26
CA ASP A 35 -3.89 0.96 5.38
C ASP A 35 -4.86 -0.18 5.67
N THR A 36 -4.31 -1.37 5.95
CA THR A 36 -5.12 -2.54 6.32
C THR A 36 -5.82 -2.36 7.67
N CYS A 37 -5.28 -1.53 8.56
CA CYS A 37 -5.89 -1.20 9.84
C CYS A 37 -5.94 0.32 10.00
N ILE A 38 -7.05 0.85 10.52
CA ILE A 38 -7.22 2.28 10.83
C ILE A 38 -6.61 2.69 12.18
N PHE A 39 -6.11 1.73 12.94
CA PHE A 39 -5.46 1.94 14.24
C PHE A 39 -4.10 1.22 14.29
N PRO A 40 -3.16 1.71 15.11
CA PRO A 40 -1.86 1.08 15.29
C PRO A 40 -1.99 -0.36 15.80
N VAL A 41 -1.27 -1.29 15.17
CA VAL A 41 -1.21 -2.72 15.54
C VAL A 41 0.22 -3.21 15.78
N ASP A 42 1.19 -2.31 15.80
CA ASP A 42 2.62 -2.59 15.93
C ASP A 42 2.96 -3.19 17.30
N LYS A 43 2.28 -2.74 18.37
CA LYS A 43 2.51 -3.19 19.75
C LYS A 43 1.74 -4.46 20.15
N LEU A 44 0.85 -4.96 19.29
CA LEU A 44 0.08 -6.18 19.57
C LEU A 44 0.94 -7.44 19.43
N ARG A 45 0.60 -8.49 20.18
CA ARG A 45 1.20 -9.82 19.98
C ARG A 45 0.84 -10.33 18.58
N THR A 46 1.65 -11.24 18.04
CA THR A 46 1.50 -11.69 16.64
C THR A 46 0.10 -12.23 16.33
N THR A 47 -0.49 -13.02 17.21
CA THR A 47 -1.85 -13.57 17.04
C THR A 47 -2.91 -12.47 17.08
N GLU A 48 -2.82 -11.53 18.02
CA GLU A 48 -3.74 -10.40 18.17
C GLU A 48 -3.66 -9.45 16.98
N ARG A 49 -2.44 -9.13 16.54
CA ARG A 49 -2.18 -8.34 15.33
C ARG A 49 -2.78 -9.00 14.10
N ARG A 50 -2.61 -10.31 13.93
CA ARG A 50 -3.21 -11.05 12.82
C ARG A 50 -4.73 -10.96 12.88
N ARG A 51 -5.34 -11.16 14.04
CA ARG A 51 -6.79 -11.04 14.23
C ARG A 51 -7.29 -9.63 13.89
N ALA A 52 -6.64 -8.59 14.41
CA ALA A 52 -7.01 -7.21 14.16
C ALA A 52 -6.95 -6.85 12.67
N VAL A 53 -5.91 -7.32 11.97
CA VAL A 53 -5.79 -7.18 10.51
C VAL A 53 -6.95 -7.86 9.78
N LEU A 54 -7.23 -9.13 10.10
CA LEU A 54 -8.27 -9.90 9.41
C LEU A 54 -9.67 -9.27 9.62
N GLN A 55 -9.95 -8.77 10.81
CA GLN A 55 -11.23 -8.11 11.13
C GLN A 55 -11.46 -6.81 10.35
N GLN A 56 -10.38 -6.17 9.87
CA GLN A 56 -10.46 -4.91 9.12
C GLN A 56 -10.54 -5.11 7.60
N ILE A 57 -10.45 -6.36 7.10
CA ILE A 57 -10.51 -6.66 5.66
C ILE A 57 -11.83 -6.21 5.02
N PRO A 58 -13.03 -6.45 5.60
CA PRO A 58 -14.28 -6.00 4.98
C PRO A 58 -14.36 -4.48 4.78
N ARG A 59 -13.88 -3.71 5.77
CA ARG A 59 -13.75 -2.25 5.65
C ARG A 59 -12.76 -1.89 4.55
N LEU A 60 -11.54 -2.43 4.58
CA LEU A 60 -10.53 -2.17 3.54
C LEU A 60 -11.10 -2.45 2.13
N LEU A 61 -11.84 -3.53 1.97
CA LEU A 61 -12.46 -3.88 0.69
C LEU A 61 -13.48 -2.82 0.25
N SER A 62 -14.26 -2.28 1.18
CA SER A 62 -15.18 -1.16 0.92
C SER A 62 -14.40 0.08 0.46
N ASP A 63 -13.31 0.42 1.15
CA ASP A 63 -12.44 1.55 0.79
C ASP A 63 -11.82 1.35 -0.62
N VAL A 64 -11.44 0.12 -0.97
CA VAL A 64 -10.91 -0.21 -2.31
C VAL A 64 -12.01 -0.05 -3.37
N ILE A 65 -13.23 -0.49 -3.09
CA ILE A 65 -14.37 -0.34 -4.02
C ILE A 65 -14.68 1.14 -4.24
N GLU A 66 -14.78 1.91 -3.17
CA GLU A 66 -15.05 3.35 -3.21
C GLU A 66 -13.96 4.10 -3.97
N ALA A 67 -12.68 3.81 -3.68
CA ALA A 67 -11.56 4.42 -4.37
C ALA A 67 -11.43 3.99 -5.85
N ASN A 68 -12.07 2.88 -6.23
CA ASN A 68 -12.11 2.31 -7.58
C ASN A 68 -10.76 2.38 -8.34
N PRO A 69 -9.66 1.81 -7.78
CA PRO A 69 -8.35 1.86 -8.43
C PRO A 69 -8.36 1.15 -9.78
N THR A 70 -7.61 1.66 -10.75
CA THR A 70 -7.28 0.91 -11.97
C THR A 70 -6.36 -0.28 -11.66
N HIS A 71 -5.43 -0.09 -10.73
CA HIS A 71 -4.44 -1.09 -10.34
C HIS A 71 -4.22 -1.12 -8.82
N ILE A 72 -3.99 -2.32 -8.29
CA ILE A 72 -3.78 -2.58 -6.86
C ILE A 72 -2.41 -3.23 -6.68
N LEU A 73 -1.65 -2.77 -5.69
CA LEU A 73 -0.42 -3.43 -5.25
C LEU A 73 -0.53 -3.79 -3.78
N ILE A 74 -0.44 -5.09 -3.46
CA ILE A 74 -0.54 -5.57 -2.08
C ILE A 74 0.87 -5.63 -1.48
N VAL A 75 1.14 -4.77 -0.51
CA VAL A 75 2.44 -4.65 0.15
C VAL A 75 2.38 -5.28 1.54
N LYS A 76 3.39 -6.11 1.87
CA LYS A 76 3.58 -6.94 3.06
C LYS A 76 3.11 -8.38 2.85
N SER A 77 4.03 -9.32 3.10
CA SER A 77 3.77 -10.75 2.91
C SER A 77 2.66 -11.31 3.77
N SER A 78 2.58 -10.90 5.03
CA SER A 78 1.60 -11.44 5.99
C SER A 78 0.13 -11.12 5.63
N ILE A 79 -0.12 -10.18 4.72
CA ILE A 79 -1.47 -9.77 4.33
C ILE A 79 -1.81 -10.13 2.89
N PHE A 80 -0.83 -10.63 2.12
CA PHE A 80 -1.01 -10.92 0.70
C PHE A 80 -2.13 -11.93 0.46
N ASP A 81 -2.07 -13.10 1.09
CA ASP A 81 -3.09 -14.14 0.88
C ASP A 81 -4.47 -13.74 1.43
N PRO A 82 -4.60 -13.20 2.66
CA PRO A 82 -5.90 -12.78 3.16
C PRO A 82 -6.58 -11.70 2.30
N ILE A 83 -5.83 -10.67 1.89
CA ILE A 83 -6.39 -9.62 1.02
C ILE A 83 -6.66 -10.17 -0.38
N GLY A 84 -5.76 -11.00 -0.91
CA GLY A 84 -5.96 -11.63 -2.22
C GLY A 84 -7.20 -12.51 -2.27
N ALA A 85 -7.49 -13.28 -1.22
CA ALA A 85 -8.73 -14.04 -1.11
C ALA A 85 -9.97 -13.13 -1.14
N ALA A 86 -9.95 -12.03 -0.37
CA ALA A 86 -11.05 -11.06 -0.36
C ALA A 86 -11.27 -10.40 -1.74
N LEU A 87 -10.20 -9.94 -2.39
CA LEU A 87 -10.27 -9.31 -3.72
C LEU A 87 -10.76 -10.27 -4.82
N ARG A 88 -10.45 -11.57 -4.71
CA ARG A 88 -11.00 -12.60 -5.61
C ARG A 88 -12.51 -12.75 -5.43
N GLY A 89 -12.98 -12.82 -4.18
CA GLY A 89 -14.40 -12.86 -3.85
C GLY A 89 -15.18 -11.66 -4.41
N SER A 90 -14.53 -10.50 -4.54
CA SER A 90 -15.12 -9.27 -5.07
C SER A 90 -14.81 -9.00 -6.54
N LYS A 91 -14.23 -9.95 -7.28
CA LYS A 91 -13.85 -9.80 -8.71
C LYS A 91 -12.88 -8.64 -9.00
N LEU A 92 -12.19 -8.13 -7.98
CA LEU A 92 -11.18 -7.07 -8.10
C LEU A 92 -9.75 -7.62 -8.27
N TRP A 93 -9.56 -8.93 -8.13
CA TRP A 93 -8.26 -9.58 -8.28
C TRP A 93 -7.58 -9.29 -9.63
N GLY A 94 -8.34 -9.13 -10.71
CA GLY A 94 -7.80 -8.77 -12.03
C GLY A 94 -7.05 -7.44 -12.07
N ARG A 95 -7.23 -6.58 -11.05
CA ARG A 95 -6.53 -5.30 -10.92
C ARG A 95 -5.23 -5.42 -10.11
N VAL A 96 -4.95 -6.56 -9.49
CA VAL A 96 -3.76 -6.76 -8.65
C VAL A 96 -2.52 -6.98 -9.50
N LEU A 97 -1.51 -6.13 -9.33
CA LEU A 97 -0.29 -6.15 -10.14
C LEU A 97 0.73 -7.20 -9.72
N ASN A 98 0.75 -7.60 -8.43
CA ASN A 98 1.72 -8.55 -7.93
C ASN A 98 1.10 -9.95 -7.75
N THR A 99 1.72 -10.95 -8.39
CA THR A 99 1.33 -12.36 -8.28
C THR A 99 1.79 -13.04 -6.99
N GLY A 100 2.67 -12.36 -6.24
CA GLY A 100 3.18 -12.85 -4.96
C GLY A 100 3.52 -11.71 -3.99
N PRO A 101 3.90 -12.06 -2.75
CA PRO A 101 4.23 -11.10 -1.70
C PRO A 101 5.28 -10.05 -2.07
N VAL A 102 4.91 -8.77 -2.01
CA VAL A 102 5.87 -7.65 -2.03
C VAL A 102 6.24 -7.32 -0.57
N PRO A 103 7.53 -7.22 -0.19
CA PRO A 103 7.91 -6.93 1.19
C PRO A 103 7.58 -5.47 1.56
N PHE A 104 7.25 -5.23 2.83
CA PHE A 104 7.10 -3.87 3.34
C PHE A 104 8.47 -3.16 3.36
N PRO A 105 8.60 -1.91 2.89
CA PRO A 105 9.88 -1.21 2.69
C PRO A 105 10.55 -0.72 3.99
N SER A 106 10.75 -1.63 4.94
CA SER A 106 11.42 -1.41 6.22
C SER A 106 12.48 -2.48 6.49
N HIS A 107 13.30 -2.31 7.53
CA HIS A 107 14.25 -3.33 8.00
C HIS A 107 15.13 -3.94 6.89
N GLY A 108 15.70 -3.10 6.02
CA GLY A 108 16.57 -3.53 4.92
C GLY A 108 15.86 -3.98 3.63
N ASN A 109 14.53 -4.06 3.63
CA ASN A 109 13.77 -4.51 2.45
C ASN A 109 13.64 -3.48 1.32
N GLN A 110 14.21 -2.28 1.46
CA GLN A 110 13.93 -1.17 0.53
C GLN A 110 14.41 -1.48 -0.90
N SER A 111 15.56 -2.14 -1.06
CA SER A 111 16.06 -2.51 -2.39
C SER A 111 15.15 -3.52 -3.08
N LYS A 112 14.76 -4.57 -2.34
CA LYS A 112 13.85 -5.62 -2.82
C LYS A 112 12.47 -5.06 -3.16
N TYR A 113 11.90 -4.23 -2.27
CA TYR A 113 10.64 -3.53 -2.52
C TYR A 113 10.69 -2.71 -3.81
N ARG A 114 11.72 -1.86 -4.01
CA ARG A 114 11.85 -1.05 -5.22
C ARG A 114 11.94 -1.89 -6.49
N SER A 115 12.70 -2.99 -6.44
CA SER A 115 12.82 -3.91 -7.59
C SER A 115 11.46 -4.52 -7.97
N MET A 116 10.71 -5.01 -6.97
CA MET A 116 9.40 -5.63 -7.19
C MET A 116 8.34 -4.60 -7.63
N LEU A 117 8.33 -3.41 -7.03
CA LEU A 117 7.44 -2.32 -7.45
C LEU A 117 7.66 -1.95 -8.92
N ARG A 118 8.92 -1.74 -9.34
CA ARG A 118 9.24 -1.44 -10.75
C ARG A 118 8.77 -2.55 -11.69
N ARG A 119 8.94 -3.81 -11.28
CA ARG A 119 8.44 -4.95 -12.07
C ARG A 119 6.92 -4.91 -12.22
N ALA A 120 6.20 -4.67 -11.12
CA ALA A 120 4.74 -4.58 -11.11
C ALA A 120 4.21 -3.39 -11.92
N LEU A 121 4.90 -2.24 -11.90
CA LEU A 121 4.48 -1.08 -12.70
C LEU A 121 4.67 -1.28 -14.20
N ARG A 122 5.67 -2.07 -14.63
CA ARG A 122 5.85 -2.39 -16.06
C ARG A 122 4.71 -3.22 -16.64
N THR A 123 3.99 -3.98 -15.82
CA THR A 123 2.84 -4.78 -16.27
C THR A 123 1.54 -3.99 -16.32
N ALA A 124 1.50 -2.81 -15.70
CA ALA A 124 0.31 -1.95 -15.67
C ALA A 124 0.06 -1.19 -16.99
N GLY A 125 0.98 -1.27 -17.96
CA GLY A 125 0.93 -0.48 -19.20
C GLY A 125 1.17 1.02 -18.98
N PRO A 126 1.33 1.82 -20.06
CA PRO A 126 1.33 3.28 -19.94
C PRO A 126 -0.04 3.76 -19.44
N ARG A 127 -0.06 4.88 -18.70
CA ARG A 127 -1.32 5.59 -18.42
C ARG A 127 -1.98 5.91 -19.77
N SER A 128 -3.25 5.56 -19.94
CA SER A 128 -4.07 6.26 -20.92
C SER A 128 -3.97 7.74 -20.59
N ALA A 129 -3.51 8.54 -21.55
CA ALA A 129 -3.56 9.98 -21.41
C ALA A 129 -5.03 10.38 -21.47
N ASP A 130 -5.56 10.85 -20.34
CA ASP A 130 -6.79 11.65 -20.32
C ASP A 130 -6.44 13.10 -20.67
#